data_AF-A0A8J2KED3-F1
#
_entry.id   AF-A0A8J2KED3-F1
#
_cell.length_a   1.000
_cell.length_b   1.000
_cell.length_c   1.000
_cell.angle_alpha   90.00
_cell.angle_beta   90.00
_cell.angle_gamma   90.00
#
_symmetry.space_group_name_H-M   'P 1'
#
loop_
_entity.id
_entity.type
_entity.pdbx_description
1 polymer ?
#
loop_
_entity_poly.entity_id
_entity_poly.type
_entity_poly.pdbx_seq_one_letter_code
_entity_poly.pdbx_strand_id
1 'polypeptide(L)'
;MRESYPPVPKTKWDGIRNAFKFGSVCLQANPLRYVLPIYGSEDCLFLNIYTHPHAMEENVKLPVLFWIHGGSYYYGAGSDTGPAYLLEHDV
;
A
#
# COMPACT_ATOMS: atom_id res chain seq x y z
N MET A 1 -8.49 4.78 -20.86
CA MET A 1 -8.43 5.93 -19.94
C MET A 1 -9.72 5.98 -19.13
N ARG A 2 -9.64 5.79 -17.81
CA ARG A 2 -10.73 5.98 -16.85
C ARG A 2 -10.24 6.96 -15.78
N GLU A 3 -9.96 8.20 -16.19
CA GLU A 3 -9.22 9.17 -15.36
C GLU A 3 -10.08 9.80 -14.24
N SER A 4 -11.38 9.48 -14.13
CA SER A 4 -12.26 10.05 -13.09
C SER A 4 -13.44 9.16 -12.68
N TYR A 5 -13.35 7.85 -12.89
CA TYR A 5 -14.40 6.92 -12.48
C TYR A 5 -14.06 6.32 -11.11
N PRO A 6 -15.07 5.98 -10.29
CA PRO A 6 -14.83 5.22 -9.07
C PRO A 6 -14.05 3.93 -9.40
N PRO A 7 -13.20 3.46 -8.48
CA PRO A 7 -12.47 2.24 -8.69
C PRO A 7 -13.45 1.09 -8.95
N VAL A 8 -13.17 0.31 -9.99
CA VAL A 8 -13.93 -0.91 -10.26
C VAL A 8 -13.29 -2.08 -9.52
N PRO A 9 -14.09 -3.08 -9.11
CA PRO A 9 -13.53 -4.31 -8.57
C PRO A 9 -12.48 -4.89 -9.50
N LYS A 10 -11.31 -5.23 -8.93
CA LYS A 10 -10.25 -5.87 -9.69
C LYS A 10 -10.73 -7.25 -10.15
N THR A 11 -10.48 -7.59 -11.42
CA THR A 11 -10.72 -8.94 -11.92
C THR A 11 -9.95 -9.96 -11.09
N LYS A 12 -10.59 -11.11 -10.84
CA LYS A 12 -9.90 -12.28 -10.27
C LYS A 12 -8.71 -12.64 -11.15
N TRP A 13 -7.67 -13.17 -10.54
CA TRP A 13 -6.51 -13.72 -11.24
C TRP A 13 -6.38 -15.19 -10.89
N ASP A 14 -5.80 -15.96 -11.80
CA ASP A 14 -5.46 -17.35 -11.57
C ASP A 14 -4.03 -17.47 -11.01
N GLY A 15 -3.80 -18.49 -10.19
CA GLY A 15 -2.49 -18.76 -9.60
C GLY A 15 -2.03 -17.77 -8.52
N ILE A 16 -0.72 -17.73 -8.29
CA ILE A 16 -0.10 -16.95 -7.21
C ILE A 16 0.38 -15.61 -7.76
N ARG A 17 -0.04 -14.51 -7.13
CA ARG A 17 0.47 -13.16 -7.43
C ARG A 17 1.66 -12.85 -6.52
N ASN A 18 2.77 -12.45 -7.12
CA ASN A 18 3.94 -11.99 -6.37
C ASN A 18 3.64 -10.69 -5.61
N ALA A 19 3.88 -10.67 -4.30
CA ALA A 19 3.67 -9.54 -3.41
C ALA A 19 4.92 -9.20 -2.56
N PHE A 20 6.12 -9.57 -3.01
CA PHE A 20 7.38 -9.31 -2.30
C PHE A 20 7.95 -7.91 -2.54
N LYS A 21 7.36 -7.13 -3.45
CA LYS A 21 7.77 -5.77 -3.78
C LYS A 21 6.57 -4.86 -3.72
N PHE A 22 6.80 -3.61 -3.33
CA PHE A 22 5.78 -2.58 -3.41
C PHE A 22 5.35 -2.34 -4.85
N GLY A 23 4.05 -2.07 -5.02
CA GLY A 23 3.51 -1.52 -6.26
C GLY A 23 3.97 -0.08 -6.48
N SER A 24 3.61 0.48 -7.64
CA SER A 24 3.89 1.88 -7.91
C SER A 24 3.12 2.79 -6.95
N VAL A 25 3.74 3.90 -6.55
CA VAL A 25 3.02 5.02 -5.94
C VAL A 25 2.17 5.72 -6.98
N CYS A 26 1.13 6.43 -6.54
CA CYS A 26 0.30 7.22 -7.45
C CYS A 26 1.10 8.35 -8.07
N LEU A 27 0.78 8.65 -9.33
CA LEU A 27 1.37 9.75 -10.08
C LEU A 27 1.22 11.06 -9.27
N GLN A 28 2.35 11.64 -8.86
CA GLN A 28 2.35 12.74 -7.91
C GLN A 28 3.58 13.66 -8.09
N ALA A 29 3.42 14.89 -7.62
CA ALA A 29 4.50 15.87 -7.48
C ALA A 29 4.76 16.08 -5.99
N ASN A 30 5.83 15.46 -5.46
CA ASN A 30 6.15 15.57 -4.04
C ASN A 30 7.11 16.75 -3.81
N PRO A 31 6.69 17.82 -3.10
CA PRO A 31 7.48 19.01 -2.90
C PRO A 31 8.68 18.78 -1.97
N LEU A 32 8.69 17.64 -1.25
CA LEU A 32 9.80 17.23 -0.39
C LEU A 32 10.89 16.49 -1.18
N ARG A 33 10.64 16.13 -2.45
CA ARG A 33 11.63 15.51 -3.34
C ARG A 33 12.22 16.55 -4.29
N TYR A 34 13.49 16.88 -4.08
CA TYR A 34 14.19 17.92 -4.84
C TYR A 34 14.62 17.53 -6.28
N VAL A 35 14.44 16.26 -6.68
CA VAL A 35 15.17 15.69 -7.84
C VAL A 35 14.27 15.36 -9.05
N LEU A 36 12.94 15.25 -8.89
CA LEU A 36 12.01 15.05 -10.01
C LEU A 36 10.66 15.72 -9.71
N PRO A 37 10.11 16.53 -10.63
CA PRO A 37 8.86 17.25 -10.36
C PRO A 37 7.65 16.33 -10.32
N ILE A 38 7.65 15.21 -11.05
CA ILE A 38 6.53 14.25 -11.15
C ILE A 38 7.09 12.82 -11.24
N TYR A 39 6.52 11.88 -10.48
CA TYR A 39 6.87 10.46 -10.51
C TYR A 39 5.67 9.59 -10.10
N GLY A 40 5.78 8.28 -10.28
CA GLY A 40 4.71 7.31 -9.99
C GLY A 40 4.01 6.79 -11.25
N SER A 41 2.84 6.19 -11.06
CA SER A 41 2.01 5.62 -12.14
C SER A 41 0.53 5.81 -11.82
N GLU A 42 -0.32 5.74 -12.85
CA GLU A 42 -1.78 5.64 -12.66
C GLU A 42 -2.21 4.24 -12.19
N ASP A 43 -1.43 3.20 -12.52
CA ASP A 43 -1.58 1.89 -11.89
C ASP A 43 -0.91 1.95 -10.51
N CYS A 44 -1.65 2.46 -9.52
CA CYS A 44 -1.15 2.70 -8.17
C CYS A 44 -2.05 2.22 -7.03
N LEU A 45 -3.18 1.57 -7.35
CA LEU A 45 -4.14 1.09 -6.34
C LEU A 45 -3.65 -0.22 -5.71
N PHE A 46 -2.63 -0.09 -4.85
CA PHE A 46 -2.03 -1.17 -4.08
C PHE A 46 -2.18 -0.91 -2.58
N LEU A 47 -2.21 -2.00 -1.82
CA LEU A 47 -2.13 -1.97 -0.36
C LEU A 47 -1.07 -2.97 0.09
N ASN A 48 -0.52 -2.74 1.27
CA ASN A 48 0.48 -3.59 1.90
C ASN A 48 -0.13 -4.22 3.15
N ILE A 49 0.03 -5.53 3.33
CA ILE A 49 -0.46 -6.27 4.48
C ILE A 49 0.74 -6.84 5.22
N TYR A 50 0.74 -6.65 6.53
CA TYR A 50 1.76 -7.17 7.42
C TYR A 50 1.06 -7.84 8.59
N THR A 51 1.62 -8.95 9.06
CA THR A 51 1.12 -9.67 10.22
C THR A 51 2.27 -10.48 10.82
N HIS A 52 2.21 -10.75 12.13
CA HIS A 52 3.20 -11.58 12.79
C HIS A 52 3.10 -13.04 12.29
N PRO A 53 4.22 -13.75 12.00
CA PRO A 53 4.20 -15.11 11.48
C PRO A 53 3.36 -16.09 12.31
N HIS A 54 3.38 -15.94 13.63
CA HIS A 54 2.59 -16.74 14.56
C HIS A 54 1.08 -16.73 14.27
N ALA A 55 0.53 -15.58 13.83
CA ALA A 55 -0.89 -15.48 13.49
C ALA A 55 -1.26 -16.35 12.28
N MET A 56 -0.32 -16.51 11.35
CA MET A 56 -0.47 -17.37 10.18
C MET A 56 -0.36 -18.85 10.57
N GLU A 57 0.57 -19.19 11.46
CA GLU A 57 0.82 -20.58 11.88
C GLU A 57 -0.32 -21.13 12.74
N GLU A 58 -0.85 -20.33 13.67
CA GLU A 58 -1.89 -20.76 14.61
C GLU A 58 -3.32 -20.43 14.15
N ASN A 59 -3.47 -19.81 12.97
CA ASN A 59 -4.77 -19.38 12.43
C ASN A 59 -5.56 -18.49 13.42
N VAL A 60 -4.85 -17.60 14.12
CA VAL A 60 -5.41 -16.69 15.12
C VAL A 60 -5.87 -15.40 14.44
N LYS A 61 -7.02 -14.86 14.86
CA LYS A 61 -7.52 -13.56 14.40
C LYS A 61 -6.91 -12.45 15.25
N LEU A 62 -6.13 -11.57 14.61
CA LEU A 62 -5.58 -10.37 15.22
C LEU A 62 -6.44 -9.12 14.93
N PRO A 63 -6.41 -8.10 15.80
CA PRO A 63 -7.00 -6.80 15.52
C PRO A 63 -6.35 -6.14 14.30
N VAL A 64 -7.13 -5.62 13.36
CA VAL A 64 -6.59 -4.98 12.14
C VAL A 64 -6.47 -3.48 12.34
N LEU A 65 -5.23 -2.95 12.22
CA LEU A 65 -4.99 -1.53 12.04
C LEU A 65 -4.97 -1.18 10.55
N PHE A 66 -5.84 -0.26 10.13
CA PHE A 66 -5.83 0.29 8.77
C PHE A 66 -5.24 1.70 8.79
N TRP A 67 -4.12 1.89 8.10
CA TRP A 67 -3.40 3.16 8.05
C TRP A 67 -3.59 3.85 6.70
N ILE A 68 -3.90 5.15 6.75
CA ILE A 68 -4.02 6.02 5.59
C ILE A 68 -2.88 7.04 5.66
N HIS A 69 -2.03 7.08 4.63
CA HIS A 69 -0.89 7.97 4.59
C HIS A 69 -1.30 9.44 4.52
N GLY A 70 -0.42 10.33 4.98
CA GLY A 70 -0.57 11.78 4.86
C GLY A 70 -0.22 12.29 3.45
N GLY A 71 0.15 13.58 3.35
CA GLY A 71 0.56 14.20 2.09
C GLY A 71 -0.58 14.95 1.37
N SER A 72 -1.54 15.45 2.15
CA SER A 72 -2.51 16.46 1.72
C SER A 72 -3.28 16.13 0.44
N TYR A 73 -3.54 14.85 0.21
CA TYR A 73 -4.23 14.31 -0.98
C TYR A 73 -3.50 14.46 -2.32
N TYR A 74 -2.27 15.00 -2.35
CA TYR A 74 -1.53 15.21 -3.61
C TYR A 74 -0.17 14.52 -3.68
N TYR A 75 0.34 14.00 -2.55
CA TYR A 75 1.57 13.21 -2.49
C TYR A 75 1.56 12.21 -1.33
N GLY A 76 2.61 11.42 -1.23
CA GLY A 76 2.75 10.33 -0.25
C GLY A 76 2.35 8.97 -0.82
N ALA A 77 2.66 7.93 -0.06
CA ALA A 77 2.28 6.56 -0.38
C ALA A 77 2.15 5.68 0.87
N GLY A 78 1.36 4.62 0.75
CA GLY A 78 1.26 3.55 1.75
C GLY A 78 2.59 2.81 2.03
N SER A 79 3.57 2.96 1.13
CA SER A 79 4.92 2.38 1.25
C SER A 79 5.93 3.30 1.96
N ASP A 80 5.55 4.54 2.29
CA ASP A 80 6.47 5.50 2.93
C ASP A 80 6.74 5.17 4.40
N THR A 81 5.85 4.41 5.05
CA THR A 81 6.03 3.92 6.43
C THR A 81 5.96 2.41 6.49
N GLY A 82 6.89 1.80 7.21
CA GLY A 82 6.91 0.37 7.46
C GLY A 82 6.17 -0.02 8.75
N PRO A 83 5.85 -1.32 8.92
CA PRO A 83 5.08 -1.82 10.06
C PRO A 83 5.95 -2.16 11.28
N ALA A 84 7.26 -1.90 11.24
CA ALA A 84 8.25 -2.53 12.13
C ALA A 84 7.87 -2.44 13.61
N TYR A 85 7.48 -1.25 14.09
CA TYR A 85 7.07 -1.04 15.47
C TYR A 85 5.74 -1.74 15.82
N LEU A 86 4.80 -1.81 14.88
CA LEU A 86 3.52 -2.48 15.12
C LEU A 86 3.67 -3.99 15.23
N LEU A 87 4.59 -4.59 14.47
CA LEU A 87 4.86 -6.03 14.50
C LEU A 87 5.55 -6.50 15.78
N GLU A 88 5.98 -5.58 16.66
CA GLU A 88 6.41 -5.90 18.03
C GLU A 88 5.22 -6.20 18.97
N HIS A 89 3.99 -5.97 18.50
CA HIS A 89 2.75 -6.22 19.20
C HIS A 89 1.89 -7.24 18.43
N ASP A 90 0.96 -7.90 19.13
CA ASP A 90 0.04 -8.87 18.55
C ASP A 90 -1.11 -8.17 17.78
N VAL A 91 -0.75 -7.49 16.69
CA VAL A 91 -1.63 -6.80 15.74
C VAL A 91 -1.42 -7.24 14.30
#